data_AF-A0AA36I1C9-F1
#
_entry.id   AF-A0AA36I1C9-F1
#
_cell.length_a   1.000
_cell.length_b   1.000
_cell.length_c   1.000
_cell.angle_alpha   90.00
_cell.angle_beta   90.00
_cell.angle_gamma   90.00
#
_symmetry.space_group_name_H-M   'P 1'
#
loop_
_entity.id
_entity.type
_entity.pdbx_description
1 polymer ?
#
loop_
_entity_poly.entity_id
_entity_poly.type
_entity_poly.pdbx_seq_one_letter_code
_entity_poly.pdbx_strand_id
1 'polypeptide(L)'
;MATAWLTKRLATLDAFEVERGYGGDAKDEDLIEFVTDGLLTDIDIAGTTPQEELGNAGFCSLGANLADKVTNLRRLNLRRIGLTSAGFREVGRLLTRCPALEVLDVSYNDAGADGLRKDFCEALDDARSLRVLEMRGCGLRDEGLDALCTTLERFDEALRPVVAVQKLSLSTNHITAEGARRLARMLSTNLKLEELDLSDNDLQKAGGEAIASGLVGNKGRLQKLNMSHNRLRAGGARPLLQRFLETDSKLQICIRRLAGTKHGFVLAGMTVTGLEFLGWVEQHNNNNRSEAVFPGDRIVEVNGKTDSEEMLYELTVGEVLNIMLLRDGVCMKTLDLCYNLLGTKGSEELMAIVGCKRQGSMLGNQVRLDGGRILLMNAY
;
A
#
# COMPACT_ATOMS: atom_id res chain seq x y z
N MET A 1 34.65 -10.86 -7.98
CA MET A 1 33.72 -9.96 -8.70
C MET A 1 32.87 -9.18 -7.70
N ALA A 2 31.92 -9.81 -6.99
CA ALA A 2 31.09 -9.14 -5.98
C ALA A 2 31.90 -8.29 -4.97
N THR A 3 33.05 -8.80 -4.53
CA THR A 3 34.04 -8.10 -3.69
C THR A 3 34.47 -6.74 -4.28
N ALA A 4 35.16 -6.74 -5.43
CA ALA A 4 35.62 -5.50 -6.07
C ALA A 4 34.48 -4.59 -6.57
N TRP A 5 33.29 -5.17 -6.82
CA TRP A 5 32.07 -4.40 -7.10
C TRP A 5 31.63 -3.62 -5.85
N LEU A 6 31.59 -4.28 -4.68
CA LEU A 6 31.32 -3.65 -3.40
C LEU A 6 32.38 -2.59 -3.09
N THR A 7 33.68 -2.91 -3.13
CA THR A 7 34.77 -1.94 -2.91
C THR A 7 34.60 -0.67 -3.74
N LYS A 8 34.40 -0.83 -5.05
CA LYS A 8 34.21 0.30 -5.97
C LYS A 8 32.93 1.08 -5.67
N ARG A 9 31.87 0.42 -5.18
CA ARG A 9 30.60 1.08 -4.85
C ARG A 9 30.67 1.84 -3.53
N LEU A 10 31.18 1.19 -2.48
CA LEU A 10 31.39 1.73 -1.14
C LEU A 10 32.31 2.98 -1.19
N ALA A 11 33.35 2.95 -2.03
CA ALA A 11 34.22 4.10 -2.28
C ALA A 11 33.57 5.28 -3.05
N THR A 12 32.33 5.14 -3.52
CA THR A 12 31.56 6.18 -4.25
C THR A 12 30.27 6.60 -3.54
N LEU A 13 29.98 6.02 -2.37
CA LEU A 13 28.81 6.34 -1.56
C LEU A 13 29.18 7.32 -0.43
N ASP A 14 28.93 8.61 -0.64
CA ASP A 14 28.90 9.61 0.46
C ASP A 14 27.81 9.31 1.51
N ALA A 15 26.96 8.29 1.27
CA ALA A 15 25.97 7.77 2.22
C ALA A 15 26.56 6.93 3.36
N PHE A 16 27.86 6.60 3.34
CA PHE A 16 28.52 5.99 4.50
C PHE A 16 28.90 7.05 5.55
N GLU A 17 27.94 7.39 6.41
CA GLU A 17 28.23 7.86 7.78
C GLU A 17 28.76 6.69 8.63
N VAL A 18 29.91 6.13 8.24
CA VAL A 18 30.87 5.68 9.25
C VAL A 18 31.48 6.96 9.81
N GLU A 19 31.37 7.18 11.13
CA GLU A 19 32.19 8.19 11.79
C GLU A 19 33.66 7.85 11.51
N ARG A 20 34.34 8.66 10.69
CA ARG A 20 35.63 8.31 10.07
C ARG A 20 36.79 8.28 11.08
N GLY A 21 36.86 7.21 11.87
CA GLY A 21 38.04 6.81 12.62
C GLY A 21 38.99 6.00 11.74
N TYR A 22 40.23 6.47 11.61
CA TYR A 22 41.33 5.92 10.81
C TYR A 22 41.19 5.99 9.29
N GLY A 23 42.30 6.36 8.64
CA GLY A 23 42.50 6.27 7.20
C GLY A 23 43.67 5.34 6.89
N GLY A 24 43.50 4.49 5.89
CA GLY A 24 44.48 3.52 5.41
C GLY A 24 43.88 2.69 4.28
N ASP A 25 44.72 2.15 3.40
CA ASP A 25 44.26 1.39 2.22
C ASP A 25 43.69 0.02 2.60
N ALA A 26 42.37 -0.04 2.82
CA ALA A 26 41.64 -1.29 2.94
C ALA A 26 41.62 -2.04 1.60
N LYS A 27 41.84 -3.35 1.65
CA LYS A 27 41.84 -4.24 0.48
C LYS A 27 40.42 -4.71 0.16
N ASP A 28 40.24 -5.24 -1.04
CA ASP A 28 38.95 -5.79 -1.49
C ASP A 28 38.35 -6.79 -0.48
N GLU A 29 39.17 -7.70 0.06
CA GLU A 29 38.71 -8.76 0.97
C GLU A 29 38.18 -8.20 2.30
N ASP A 30 38.78 -7.12 2.81
CA ASP A 30 38.41 -6.45 4.05
C ASP A 30 36.97 -5.91 4.01
N LEU A 31 36.44 -5.57 2.83
CA LEU A 31 35.11 -4.97 2.65
C LEU A 31 33.94 -5.99 2.63
N ILE A 32 34.25 -7.29 2.63
CA ILE A 32 33.28 -8.36 3.02
C ILE A 32 33.38 -8.64 4.53
N GLU A 33 34.49 -8.29 5.16
CA GLU A 33 34.65 -8.35 6.61
C GLU A 33 33.99 -7.16 7.31
N PHE A 34 34.01 -5.97 6.69
CA PHE A 34 33.44 -4.67 7.14
C PHE A 34 31.91 -4.61 7.31
N VAL A 35 31.24 -5.76 7.40
CA VAL A 35 29.83 -5.86 7.81
C VAL A 35 29.78 -5.85 9.34
N THR A 36 29.98 -4.66 9.91
CA THR A 36 30.34 -4.41 11.32
C THR A 36 29.23 -4.69 12.33
N ASP A 37 29.50 -5.61 13.27
CA ASP A 37 28.94 -5.73 14.64
C ASP A 37 27.45 -5.40 14.84
N GLY A 38 26.60 -5.73 13.86
CA GLY A 38 25.16 -5.49 13.91
C GLY A 38 24.73 -4.01 13.93
N LEU A 39 25.62 -3.07 13.64
CA LEU A 39 25.35 -1.62 13.69
C LEU A 39 24.66 -1.07 12.43
N LEU A 40 24.82 -1.73 11.29
CA LEU A 40 24.26 -1.26 10.01
C LEU A 40 22.73 -1.45 9.97
N THR A 41 21.98 -0.34 9.94
CA THR A 41 20.51 -0.37 9.79
C THR A 41 20.05 -0.08 8.37
N ASP A 42 20.86 0.58 7.54
CA ASP A 42 20.47 1.10 6.24
C ASP A 42 21.58 0.77 5.23
N ILE A 43 21.23 0.09 4.13
CA ILE A 43 22.17 -0.36 3.10
C ILE A 43 21.64 0.00 1.71
N ASP A 44 22.40 0.79 0.96
CA ASP A 44 22.16 1.06 -0.46
C ASP A 44 23.23 0.41 -1.34
N ILE A 45 22.80 -0.49 -2.22
CA ILE A 45 23.63 -1.10 -3.25
C ILE A 45 22.98 -0.96 -4.63
N ALA A 46 22.18 0.07 -4.87
CA ALA A 46 21.49 0.26 -6.15
C ALA A 46 22.49 0.40 -7.31
N GLY A 47 22.23 -0.26 -8.45
CA GLY A 47 23.03 -0.17 -9.66
C GLY A 47 22.73 1.10 -10.46
N THR A 48 23.75 1.90 -10.78
CA THR A 48 23.57 3.13 -11.59
C THR A 48 23.49 2.85 -13.09
N THR A 49 24.24 1.88 -13.61
CA THR A 49 24.32 1.57 -15.05
C THR A 49 24.14 0.07 -15.32
N PRO A 50 23.74 -0.35 -16.55
CA PRO A 50 23.64 -1.77 -16.92
C PRO A 50 24.95 -2.56 -16.75
N GLN A 51 26.09 -1.87 -16.83
CA GLN A 51 27.42 -2.46 -16.68
C GLN A 51 27.82 -2.67 -15.20
N GLU A 52 26.97 -2.27 -14.25
CA GLU A 52 27.17 -2.36 -12.81
C GLU A 52 26.19 -3.34 -12.15
N GLU A 53 25.61 -4.28 -12.90
CA GLU A 53 24.73 -5.31 -12.35
C GLU A 53 25.53 -6.35 -11.54
N LEU A 54 25.24 -6.48 -10.24
CA LEU A 54 25.82 -7.47 -9.33
C LEU A 54 25.43 -8.91 -9.70
N GLY A 55 24.23 -9.06 -10.29
CA GLY A 55 23.63 -10.31 -10.72
C GLY A 55 23.18 -11.21 -9.56
N ASN A 56 22.34 -12.20 -9.88
CA ASN A 56 21.88 -13.22 -8.93
C ASN A 56 23.03 -13.79 -8.08
N ALA A 57 24.11 -14.25 -8.70
CA ALA A 57 25.21 -14.92 -7.98
C ALA A 57 25.96 -14.00 -7.01
N GLY A 58 26.16 -12.72 -7.36
CA GLY A 58 26.74 -11.74 -6.44
C GLY A 58 25.81 -11.43 -5.28
N PHE A 59 24.50 -11.32 -5.55
CA PHE A 59 23.50 -11.13 -4.50
C PHE A 59 23.32 -12.37 -3.60
N CYS A 60 23.44 -13.61 -4.11
CA CYS A 60 23.46 -14.81 -3.26
C CYS A 60 24.58 -14.73 -2.21
N SER A 61 25.79 -14.36 -2.65
CA SER A 61 26.97 -14.26 -1.79
C SER A 61 26.86 -13.13 -0.76
N LEU A 62 26.31 -11.99 -1.16
CA LEU A 62 26.09 -10.86 -0.26
C LEU A 62 24.92 -11.11 0.71
N GLY A 63 23.77 -11.57 0.20
CA GLY A 63 22.56 -11.81 0.98
C GLY A 63 22.75 -12.86 2.07
N ALA A 64 23.59 -13.87 1.85
CA ALA A 64 24.02 -14.79 2.91
C ALA A 64 24.74 -14.03 4.05
N ASN A 65 25.77 -13.25 3.72
CA ASN A 65 26.54 -12.47 4.71
C ASN A 65 25.67 -11.42 5.43
N LEU A 66 24.80 -10.70 4.72
CA LEU A 66 23.86 -9.73 5.32
C LEU A 66 22.96 -10.42 6.35
N ALA A 67 22.42 -11.58 5.99
CA ALA A 67 21.47 -12.32 6.81
C ALA A 67 22.11 -13.18 7.93
N ASP A 68 23.45 -13.22 8.02
CA ASP A 68 24.22 -13.76 9.15
C ASP A 68 24.82 -12.67 10.06
N LYS A 69 25.20 -11.52 9.51
CA LYS A 69 25.91 -10.44 10.23
C LYS A 69 25.07 -9.19 10.54
N VAL A 70 23.97 -8.93 9.82
CA VAL A 70 23.17 -7.69 9.91
C VAL A 70 21.74 -7.96 10.40
N THR A 71 21.64 -8.31 11.68
CA THR A 71 20.36 -8.61 12.35
C THR A 71 19.43 -7.39 12.51
N ASN A 72 19.99 -6.17 12.49
CA ASN A 72 19.27 -4.91 12.70
C ASN A 72 18.91 -4.15 11.41
N LEU A 73 19.01 -4.79 10.24
CA LEU A 73 18.75 -4.15 8.95
C LEU A 73 17.30 -3.66 8.85
N ARG A 74 17.11 -2.34 8.71
CA ARG A 74 15.82 -1.64 8.54
C ARG A 74 15.55 -1.24 7.10
N ARG A 75 16.57 -0.84 6.32
CA ARG A 75 16.38 -0.42 4.92
C ARG A 75 17.40 -1.07 4.01
N LEU A 76 16.91 -1.61 2.89
CA LEU A 76 17.73 -2.28 1.90
C LEU A 76 17.31 -1.85 0.49
N ASN A 77 18.22 -1.18 -0.23
CA ASN A 77 18.02 -0.79 -1.62
C ASN A 77 18.83 -1.70 -2.55
N LEU A 78 18.13 -2.59 -3.25
CA LEU A 78 18.59 -3.55 -4.24
C LEU A 78 18.21 -3.13 -5.67
N ARG A 79 17.87 -1.86 -5.88
CA ARG A 79 17.38 -1.37 -7.17
C ARG A 79 18.39 -1.60 -8.29
N ARG A 80 17.94 -2.20 -9.39
CA ARG A 80 18.72 -2.37 -10.63
C ARG A 80 20.08 -3.07 -10.44
N ILE A 81 20.13 -4.11 -9.63
CA ILE A 81 21.35 -4.91 -9.43
C ILE A 81 21.42 -6.16 -10.32
N GLY A 82 20.46 -6.37 -11.21
CA GLY A 82 20.43 -7.51 -12.12
C GLY A 82 19.90 -8.80 -11.47
N LEU A 83 18.99 -8.70 -10.50
CA LEU A 83 18.25 -9.87 -10.02
C LEU A 83 17.28 -10.33 -11.12
N THR A 84 17.16 -11.65 -11.30
CA THR A 84 16.05 -12.26 -12.02
C THR A 84 15.08 -12.93 -11.03
N SER A 85 14.06 -13.66 -11.52
CA SER A 85 13.19 -14.52 -10.70
C SER A 85 13.96 -15.42 -9.71
N ALA A 86 15.15 -15.89 -10.08
CA ALA A 86 16.03 -16.67 -9.20
C ALA A 86 16.66 -15.84 -8.07
N GLY A 87 16.96 -14.55 -8.31
CA GLY A 87 17.43 -13.62 -7.29
C GLY A 87 16.32 -13.21 -6.32
N PHE A 88 15.08 -13.08 -6.78
CA PHE A 88 13.93 -12.80 -5.91
C PHE A 88 13.69 -13.90 -4.86
N ARG A 89 13.94 -15.18 -5.19
CA ARG A 89 13.98 -16.27 -4.18
C ARG A 89 14.97 -15.99 -3.05
N GLU A 90 16.14 -15.44 -3.36
CA GLU A 90 17.15 -15.09 -2.35
C GLU A 90 16.74 -13.86 -1.55
N VAL A 91 16.02 -12.90 -2.14
CA VAL A 91 15.39 -11.80 -1.40
C VAL A 91 14.36 -12.34 -0.41
N GLY A 92 13.58 -13.36 -0.78
CA GLY A 92 12.71 -14.10 0.15
C GLY A 92 13.49 -14.70 1.33
N ARG A 93 14.63 -15.35 1.08
CA ARG A 93 15.50 -15.88 2.15
C ARG A 93 16.15 -14.81 3.02
N LEU A 94 16.32 -13.59 2.51
CA LEU A 94 16.78 -12.45 3.29
C LEU A 94 15.64 -11.90 4.18
N LEU A 95 14.41 -11.79 3.65
CA LEU A 95 13.23 -11.33 4.40
C LEU A 95 12.96 -12.14 5.67
N THR A 96 13.06 -13.48 5.61
CA THR A 96 12.88 -14.35 6.80
C THR A 96 14.00 -14.23 7.84
N ARG A 97 15.12 -13.60 7.50
CA ARG A 97 16.32 -13.45 8.35
C ARG A 97 16.60 -12.01 8.79
N CYS A 98 15.96 -11.02 8.16
CA CYS A 98 15.98 -9.61 8.54
C CYS A 98 14.62 -9.15 9.08
N PRO A 99 14.16 -9.66 10.25
CA PRO A 99 12.83 -9.36 10.79
C PRO A 99 12.64 -7.88 11.21
N ALA A 100 13.71 -7.08 11.24
CA ALA A 100 13.71 -5.65 11.48
C ALA A 100 13.48 -4.80 10.21
N LEU A 101 13.42 -5.40 9.01
CA LEU A 101 13.37 -4.68 7.75
C LEU A 101 12.05 -3.91 7.59
N GLU A 102 12.12 -2.59 7.48
CA GLU A 102 11.02 -1.64 7.29
C GLU A 102 10.82 -1.26 5.82
N VAL A 103 11.91 -1.18 5.05
CA VAL A 103 11.94 -0.69 3.66
C VAL A 103 12.76 -1.62 2.79
N LEU A 104 12.16 -2.08 1.69
CA LEU A 104 12.84 -2.85 0.64
C LEU A 104 12.56 -2.21 -0.73
N ASP A 105 13.61 -1.79 -1.44
CA ASP A 105 13.53 -1.46 -2.87
C ASP A 105 14.21 -2.55 -3.70
N VAL A 106 13.45 -3.18 -4.59
CA VAL A 106 13.93 -4.17 -5.58
C VAL A 106 13.60 -3.75 -7.01
N SER A 107 13.27 -2.47 -7.22
CA SER A 107 12.87 -1.89 -8.50
C SER A 107 13.91 -2.10 -9.61
N TYR A 108 13.46 -2.15 -10.85
CA TYR A 108 14.27 -2.28 -12.07
C TYR A 108 15.20 -3.52 -12.10
N ASN A 109 14.76 -4.61 -11.45
CA ASN A 109 15.24 -5.97 -11.62
C ASN A 109 14.19 -6.80 -12.40
N ASP A 110 14.48 -8.03 -12.85
CA ASP A 110 13.53 -8.86 -13.62
C ASP A 110 12.94 -10.01 -12.80
N ALA A 111 12.02 -9.70 -11.89
CA ALA A 111 11.27 -10.75 -11.17
C ALA A 111 10.44 -11.61 -12.16
N GLY A 112 9.89 -10.97 -13.20
CA GLY A 112 8.94 -11.61 -14.10
C GLY A 112 7.67 -12.09 -13.38
N ALA A 113 6.88 -12.91 -14.07
CA ALA A 113 5.72 -13.59 -13.48
C ALA A 113 6.09 -14.57 -12.35
N ASP A 114 7.35 -14.99 -12.28
CA ASP A 114 7.78 -16.14 -11.47
C ASP A 114 8.54 -15.77 -10.19
N GLY A 115 9.12 -14.56 -10.10
CA GLY A 115 9.92 -14.13 -8.96
C GLY A 115 9.13 -13.95 -7.66
N LEU A 116 7.84 -13.60 -7.75
CA LEU A 116 6.94 -13.51 -6.59
C LEU A 116 6.20 -14.83 -6.29
N ARG A 117 6.60 -15.95 -6.90
CA ARG A 117 6.05 -17.26 -6.52
C ARG A 117 6.39 -17.59 -5.05
N LYS A 118 5.65 -18.58 -4.53
CA LYS A 118 5.66 -19.15 -3.17
C LYS A 118 6.78 -18.64 -2.25
N ASP A 119 8.03 -18.98 -2.52
CA ASP A 119 9.22 -18.66 -1.71
C ASP A 119 9.33 -17.17 -1.26
N PHE A 120 9.01 -16.20 -2.13
CA PHE A 120 9.01 -14.77 -1.78
C PHE A 120 7.73 -14.37 -1.02
N CYS A 121 6.59 -14.89 -1.46
CA CYS A 121 5.29 -14.57 -0.86
C CYS A 121 5.05 -15.20 0.52
N GLU A 122 5.68 -16.33 0.84
CA GLU A 122 5.68 -16.88 2.20
C GLU A 122 6.66 -16.11 3.10
N ALA A 123 7.81 -15.69 2.57
CA ALA A 123 8.75 -14.84 3.31
C ALA A 123 8.16 -13.47 3.71
N LEU A 124 7.17 -12.95 2.97
CA LEU A 124 6.43 -11.76 3.35
C LEU A 124 5.56 -11.94 4.61
N ASP A 125 5.11 -13.16 4.93
CA ASP A 125 4.32 -13.42 6.15
C ASP A 125 5.19 -13.33 7.44
N ASP A 126 6.49 -13.60 7.31
CA ASP A 126 7.49 -13.42 8.37
C ASP A 126 8.03 -11.98 8.44
N ALA A 127 7.97 -11.22 7.33
CA ALA A 127 8.47 -9.84 7.21
C ALA A 127 7.61 -8.78 7.93
N ARG A 128 7.27 -9.03 9.20
CA ARG A 128 6.29 -8.26 9.99
C ARG A 128 6.68 -6.81 10.27
N SER A 129 7.94 -6.43 10.10
CA SER A 129 8.40 -5.04 10.17
C SER A 129 8.27 -4.27 8.86
N LEU A 130 8.05 -4.94 7.72
CA LEU A 130 8.06 -4.30 6.40
C LEU A 130 6.86 -3.35 6.26
N ARG A 131 7.15 -2.09 5.93
CA ARG A 131 6.15 -1.02 5.71
C ARG A 131 6.18 -0.52 4.27
N VAL A 132 7.34 -0.55 3.62
CA VAL A 132 7.54 -0.03 2.26
C VAL A 132 8.15 -1.11 1.38
N LEU A 133 7.49 -1.41 0.27
CA LEU A 133 7.93 -2.36 -0.74
C LEU A 133 7.89 -1.71 -2.12
N GLU A 134 9.05 -1.31 -2.62
CA GLU A 134 9.21 -0.71 -3.95
C GLU A 134 9.60 -1.80 -4.97
N MET A 135 8.72 -2.06 -5.94
CA MET A 135 8.90 -3.05 -7.00
C MET A 135 8.62 -2.44 -8.38
N ARG A 136 9.05 -1.19 -8.61
CA ARG A 136 8.82 -0.49 -9.88
C ARG A 136 9.63 -1.15 -10.99
N GLY A 137 9.01 -1.49 -12.12
CA GLY A 137 9.74 -2.04 -13.27
C GLY A 137 10.26 -3.46 -13.05
N CYS A 138 9.57 -4.27 -12.24
CA CYS A 138 9.97 -5.65 -11.90
C CYS A 138 9.48 -6.73 -12.89
N GLY A 139 8.76 -6.35 -13.95
CA GLY A 139 8.29 -7.28 -14.99
C GLY A 139 7.14 -8.21 -14.55
N LEU A 140 6.46 -7.91 -13.44
CA LEU A 140 5.56 -8.81 -12.71
C LEU A 140 4.37 -9.35 -13.50
N ARG A 141 3.81 -8.54 -14.41
CA ARG A 141 2.57 -8.83 -15.16
C ARG A 141 1.39 -9.13 -14.22
N ASP A 142 0.30 -9.69 -14.75
CA ASP A 142 -0.89 -10.02 -13.97
C ASP A 142 -0.71 -11.30 -13.13
N GLU A 143 0.18 -12.21 -13.57
CA GLU A 143 0.43 -13.51 -12.95
C GLU A 143 1.30 -13.38 -11.68
N GLY A 144 2.42 -12.64 -11.74
CA GLY A 144 3.26 -12.39 -10.57
C GLY A 144 2.57 -11.51 -9.52
N LEU A 145 1.71 -10.60 -9.99
CA LEU A 145 0.83 -9.79 -9.15
C LEU A 145 -0.22 -10.63 -8.41
N ASP A 146 -0.70 -11.74 -8.97
CA ASP A 146 -1.73 -12.57 -8.31
C ASP A 146 -1.22 -13.22 -7.02
N ALA A 147 0.03 -13.68 -7.03
CA ALA A 147 0.69 -14.24 -5.85
C ALA A 147 0.84 -13.18 -4.74
N LEU A 148 1.22 -11.95 -5.11
CA LEU A 148 1.30 -10.82 -4.19
C LEU A 148 -0.07 -10.43 -3.62
N CYS A 149 -1.10 -10.32 -4.45
CA CYS A 149 -2.47 -10.04 -4.02
C CYS A 149 -2.97 -11.11 -3.03
N THR A 150 -2.79 -12.39 -3.37
CA THR A 150 -3.18 -13.54 -2.52
C THR A 150 -2.47 -13.54 -1.16
N THR A 151 -1.29 -12.93 -1.07
CA THR A 151 -0.52 -12.79 0.17
C THR A 151 -0.94 -11.55 0.97
N LEU A 152 -1.18 -10.41 0.30
CA LEU A 152 -1.72 -9.19 0.91
C LEU A 152 -3.19 -9.33 1.37
N GLU A 153 -3.91 -10.35 0.91
CA GLU A 153 -5.25 -10.76 1.37
C GLU A 153 -5.22 -11.65 2.63
N ARG A 154 -4.04 -12.05 3.15
CA ARG A 154 -3.94 -12.98 4.30
C ARG A 154 -4.22 -12.30 5.64
N PHE A 155 -4.95 -13.01 6.50
CA PHE A 155 -5.20 -12.63 7.90
C PHE A 155 -4.75 -13.76 8.84
N ASP A 156 -4.33 -13.39 10.06
CA ASP A 156 -4.05 -14.34 11.14
C ASP A 156 -5.32 -14.81 11.87
N GLU A 157 -5.18 -15.73 12.82
CA GLU A 157 -6.29 -16.26 13.63
C GLU A 157 -7.05 -15.18 14.43
N ALA A 158 -6.43 -14.01 14.65
CA ALA A 158 -7.04 -12.87 15.31
C ALA A 158 -7.64 -11.84 14.31
N LEU A 159 -7.82 -12.24 13.05
CA LEU A 159 -8.34 -11.42 11.95
C LEU A 159 -7.52 -10.14 11.68
N ARG A 160 -6.21 -10.20 11.90
CA ARG A 160 -5.26 -9.11 11.59
C ARG A 160 -4.54 -9.43 10.29
N PRO A 161 -4.41 -8.47 9.34
CA PRO A 161 -3.60 -8.69 8.13
C PRO A 161 -2.17 -9.12 8.49
N VAL A 162 -1.70 -10.23 7.89
CA VAL A 162 -0.39 -10.83 8.20
C VAL A 162 0.73 -9.93 7.70
N VAL A 163 0.66 -9.55 6.43
CA VAL A 163 1.60 -8.61 5.81
C VAL A 163 1.22 -7.17 6.19
N ALA A 164 2.19 -6.44 6.74
CA ALA A 164 1.98 -5.12 7.33
C ALA A 164 2.51 -3.95 6.46
N VAL A 165 2.63 -4.19 5.14
CA VAL A 165 3.02 -3.18 4.14
C VAL A 165 1.97 -2.06 4.09
N GLN A 166 2.43 -0.82 4.24
CA GLN A 166 1.65 0.42 4.14
C GLN A 166 1.89 1.15 2.81
N LYS A 167 3.03 0.93 2.16
CA LYS A 167 3.40 1.55 0.87
C LYS A 167 3.85 0.50 -0.12
N LEU A 168 3.21 0.47 -1.29
CA LEU A 168 3.49 -0.49 -2.34
C LEU A 168 3.61 0.21 -3.69
N SER A 169 4.76 0.07 -4.34
CA SER A 169 5.00 0.57 -5.69
C SER A 169 5.08 -0.58 -6.69
N LEU A 170 4.09 -0.59 -7.58
CA LEU A 170 3.93 -1.55 -8.68
C LEU A 170 3.97 -0.84 -10.04
N SER A 171 4.53 0.38 -10.08
CA SER A 171 4.70 1.15 -11.31
C SER A 171 5.49 0.37 -12.37
N THR A 172 5.19 0.59 -13.65
CA THR A 172 5.96 0.05 -14.79
C THR A 172 6.07 -1.50 -14.86
N ASN A 173 5.04 -2.25 -14.41
CA ASN A 173 5.08 -3.72 -14.31
C ASN A 173 4.33 -4.50 -15.40
N HIS A 174 3.80 -3.82 -16.41
CA HIS A 174 2.91 -4.40 -17.45
C HIS A 174 1.63 -5.04 -16.89
N ILE A 175 1.11 -4.49 -15.78
CA ILE A 175 -0.17 -4.88 -15.19
C ILE A 175 -1.31 -4.42 -16.10
N THR A 176 -2.29 -5.29 -16.36
CA THR A 176 -3.43 -5.00 -17.23
C THR A 176 -4.73 -4.80 -16.45
N ALA A 177 -5.85 -4.62 -17.17
CA ALA A 177 -7.19 -4.64 -16.56
C ALA A 177 -7.51 -5.91 -15.75
N GLU A 178 -6.84 -7.04 -15.96
CA GLU A 178 -7.03 -8.25 -15.13
C GLU A 178 -6.27 -8.16 -13.80
N GLY A 179 -4.99 -7.78 -13.80
CA GLY A 179 -4.26 -7.48 -12.58
C GLY A 179 -4.92 -6.35 -11.76
N ALA A 180 -5.52 -5.36 -12.44
CA ALA A 180 -6.36 -4.35 -11.81
C ALA A 180 -7.57 -4.94 -11.05
N ARG A 181 -8.20 -6.00 -11.58
CA ARG A 181 -9.31 -6.71 -10.92
C ARG A 181 -8.83 -7.57 -9.73
N ARG A 182 -7.58 -8.05 -9.75
CA ARG A 182 -6.95 -8.74 -8.62
C ARG A 182 -6.64 -7.76 -7.50
N LEU A 183 -5.96 -6.64 -7.83
CA LEU A 183 -5.72 -5.52 -6.92
C LEU A 183 -7.00 -4.94 -6.31
N ALA A 184 -8.09 -4.84 -7.08
CA ALA A 184 -9.37 -4.36 -6.58
C ALA A 184 -9.97 -5.27 -5.50
N ARG A 185 -9.80 -6.60 -5.60
CA ARG A 185 -10.23 -7.54 -4.55
C ARG A 185 -9.37 -7.39 -3.30
N MET A 186 -8.04 -7.37 -3.47
CA MET A 186 -7.09 -7.17 -2.38
C MET A 186 -7.35 -5.85 -1.64
N LEU A 187 -7.54 -4.74 -2.35
CA LEU A 187 -7.86 -3.43 -1.75
C LEU A 187 -9.18 -3.45 -0.97
N SER A 188 -10.16 -4.27 -1.37
CA SER A 188 -11.47 -4.34 -0.71
C SER A 188 -11.45 -5.04 0.66
N THR A 189 -10.40 -5.82 0.96
CA THR A 189 -10.20 -6.51 2.24
C THR A 189 -8.98 -6.01 3.01
N ASN A 190 -7.91 -5.58 2.33
CA ASN A 190 -6.70 -5.09 2.96
C ASN A 190 -6.90 -3.71 3.60
N LEU A 191 -6.80 -3.65 4.93
CA LEU A 191 -6.94 -2.44 5.74
C LEU A 191 -5.59 -1.91 6.26
N LYS A 192 -4.48 -2.20 5.56
CA LYS A 192 -3.11 -1.74 5.89
C LYS A 192 -2.51 -0.80 4.85
N LEU A 193 -2.84 -0.97 3.58
CA LEU A 193 -2.22 -0.21 2.51
C LEU A 193 -2.69 1.25 2.50
N GLU A 194 -1.74 2.17 2.69
CA GLU A 194 -1.96 3.62 2.78
C GLU A 194 -1.49 4.36 1.51
N GLU A 195 -0.46 3.86 0.82
CA GLU A 195 0.05 4.45 -0.43
C GLU A 195 0.26 3.36 -1.49
N LEU A 196 -0.33 3.55 -2.68
CA LEU A 196 -0.23 2.61 -3.81
C LEU A 196 0.13 3.36 -5.10
N ASP A 197 1.22 2.94 -5.74
CA ASP A 197 1.62 3.41 -7.08
C ASP A 197 1.42 2.31 -8.14
N LEU A 198 0.56 2.58 -9.11
CA LEU A 198 0.28 1.75 -10.28
C LEU A 198 0.64 2.44 -11.61
N SER A 199 1.41 3.53 -11.58
CA SER A 199 1.76 4.31 -12.78
C SER A 199 2.47 3.49 -13.88
N ASP A 200 2.45 3.98 -15.12
CA ASP A 200 3.14 3.35 -16.27
C ASP A 200 2.74 1.88 -16.55
N ASN A 201 1.50 1.50 -16.25
CA ASN A 201 0.92 0.19 -16.57
C ASN A 201 -0.14 0.30 -17.69
N ASP A 202 -0.86 -0.78 -18.02
CA ASP A 202 -1.93 -0.78 -19.05
C ASP A 202 -3.27 -1.24 -18.45
N LEU A 203 -3.66 -0.64 -17.32
CA LEU A 203 -4.90 -0.95 -16.62
C LEU A 203 -6.15 -0.63 -17.47
N GLN A 204 -6.06 0.35 -18.39
CA GLN A 204 -7.12 0.81 -19.29
C GLN A 204 -8.41 1.23 -18.55
N LYS A 205 -9.49 1.54 -19.29
CA LYS A 205 -10.80 1.92 -18.72
C LYS A 205 -11.28 0.94 -17.64
N ALA A 206 -11.24 -0.34 -17.95
CA ALA A 206 -11.77 -1.41 -17.10
C ALA A 206 -10.97 -1.57 -15.79
N GLY A 207 -9.67 -1.28 -15.78
CA GLY A 207 -8.88 -1.28 -14.55
C GLY A 207 -9.18 -0.09 -13.65
N GLY A 208 -9.45 1.10 -14.22
CA GLY A 208 -9.93 2.25 -13.44
C GLY A 208 -11.28 1.99 -12.78
N GLU A 209 -12.21 1.38 -13.53
CA GLU A 209 -13.50 0.92 -13.01
C GLU A 209 -13.36 -0.15 -11.92
N ALA A 210 -12.41 -1.09 -12.09
CA ALA A 210 -12.14 -2.14 -11.10
C ALA A 210 -11.58 -1.56 -9.79
N ILE A 211 -10.52 -0.75 -9.83
CA ILE A 211 -9.92 -0.16 -8.62
C ILE A 211 -10.93 0.73 -7.89
N ALA A 212 -11.74 1.52 -8.61
CA ALA A 212 -12.81 2.32 -8.00
C ALA A 212 -13.86 1.47 -7.25
N SER A 213 -14.15 0.26 -7.74
CA SER A 213 -15.02 -0.70 -7.04
C SER A 213 -14.35 -1.26 -5.77
N GLY A 214 -13.05 -1.63 -5.86
CA GLY A 214 -12.29 -2.14 -4.72
C GLY A 214 -12.17 -1.16 -3.56
N LEU A 215 -12.02 0.13 -3.86
CA LEU A 215 -11.94 1.21 -2.86
C LEU A 215 -13.19 1.32 -1.96
N VAL A 216 -14.34 0.78 -2.36
CA VAL A 216 -15.56 0.74 -1.53
C VAL A 216 -15.35 -0.14 -0.28
N GLY A 217 -14.67 -1.28 -0.42
CA GLY A 217 -14.33 -2.16 0.72
C GLY A 217 -13.17 -1.66 1.56
N ASN A 218 -12.28 -0.85 0.97
CA ASN A 218 -11.06 -0.35 1.60
C ASN A 218 -11.28 0.65 2.77
N LYS A 219 -12.49 1.22 2.88
CA LYS A 219 -12.92 2.14 3.96
C LYS A 219 -11.98 3.36 4.17
N GLY A 220 -11.40 3.87 3.08
CA GLY A 220 -10.50 5.03 3.14
C GLY A 220 -9.13 4.76 3.76
N ARG A 221 -8.69 3.49 3.90
CA ARG A 221 -7.33 3.18 4.39
C ARG A 221 -6.25 3.66 3.42
N LEU A 222 -6.50 3.54 2.12
CA LEU A 222 -5.63 4.04 1.06
C LEU A 222 -5.72 5.57 0.97
N GLN A 223 -4.70 6.23 1.51
CA GLN A 223 -4.54 7.69 1.55
C GLN A 223 -3.92 8.26 0.27
N LYS A 224 -3.15 7.49 -0.50
CA LYS A 224 -2.57 7.93 -1.77
C LYS A 224 -2.69 6.87 -2.86
N LEU A 225 -3.13 7.30 -4.04
CA LEU A 225 -3.24 6.45 -5.22
C LEU A 225 -2.66 7.17 -6.45
N ASN A 226 -1.60 6.63 -7.02
CA ASN A 226 -1.07 7.04 -8.32
C ASN A 226 -1.51 6.02 -9.39
N MET A 227 -2.35 6.45 -10.33
CA MET A 227 -2.73 5.68 -11.53
C MET A 227 -2.46 6.48 -12.80
N SER A 228 -1.44 7.34 -12.80
CA SER A 228 -1.00 8.08 -13.99
C SER A 228 -0.51 7.15 -15.11
N HIS A 229 -0.48 7.61 -16.36
CA HIS A 229 0.01 6.86 -17.54
C HIS A 229 -0.67 5.51 -17.85
N ASN A 230 -1.90 5.28 -17.37
CA ASN A 230 -2.60 3.97 -17.43
C ASN A 230 -3.66 3.81 -18.53
N ARG A 231 -3.77 4.78 -19.45
CA ARG A 231 -4.77 4.81 -20.53
C ARG A 231 -6.24 4.66 -20.05
N LEU A 232 -6.55 5.08 -18.82
CA LEU A 232 -7.88 4.92 -18.21
C LEU A 232 -9.01 5.60 -19.02
N ARG A 233 -8.68 6.68 -19.74
CA ARG A 233 -9.62 7.64 -20.36
C ARG A 233 -10.59 8.23 -19.33
N ALA A 234 -11.50 9.11 -19.77
CA ALA A 234 -12.54 9.63 -18.88
C ALA A 234 -13.37 8.52 -18.22
N GLY A 235 -13.68 7.44 -18.95
CA GLY A 235 -14.48 6.32 -18.42
C GLY A 235 -13.87 5.59 -17.22
N GLY A 236 -12.54 5.44 -17.16
CA GLY A 236 -11.87 4.81 -16.01
C GLY A 236 -11.47 5.81 -14.92
N ALA A 237 -11.24 7.08 -15.27
CA ALA A 237 -10.95 8.15 -14.32
C ALA A 237 -12.19 8.65 -13.55
N ARG A 238 -13.36 8.67 -14.20
CA ARG A 238 -14.63 9.18 -13.64
C ARG A 238 -15.05 8.46 -12.34
N PRO A 239 -15.03 7.12 -12.24
CA PRO A 239 -15.38 6.42 -11.00
C PRO A 239 -14.38 6.69 -9.87
N LEU A 240 -13.08 6.79 -10.17
CA LEU A 240 -12.04 7.09 -9.18
C LEU A 240 -12.23 8.50 -8.59
N LEU A 241 -12.53 9.50 -9.43
CA LEU A 241 -12.87 10.84 -8.97
C LEU A 241 -14.18 10.89 -8.18
N GLN A 242 -15.19 10.08 -8.55
CA GLN A 242 -16.41 9.98 -7.76
C GLN A 242 -16.15 9.34 -6.38
N ARG A 243 -15.31 8.29 -6.28
CA ARG A 243 -14.88 7.76 -4.98
C ARG A 243 -14.13 8.82 -4.15
N PHE A 244 -13.19 9.55 -4.75
CA PHE A 244 -12.41 10.59 -4.06
C PHE A 244 -13.27 11.76 -3.53
N LEU A 245 -14.35 12.10 -4.23
CA LEU A 245 -15.25 13.19 -3.88
C LEU A 245 -16.47 12.75 -3.06
N GLU A 246 -16.59 11.46 -2.73
CA GLU A 246 -17.67 10.96 -1.87
C GLU A 246 -17.40 11.31 -0.40
N THR A 247 -18.04 12.40 0.02
CA THR A 247 -18.15 12.83 1.42
C THR A 247 -18.84 11.79 2.29
N ASP A 248 -18.46 11.77 3.56
CA ASP A 248 -18.91 10.89 4.65
C ASP A 248 -20.19 10.07 4.41
N SER A 249 -20.02 8.76 4.31
CA SER A 249 -21.12 7.81 4.14
C SER A 249 -21.81 7.52 5.47
N LYS A 250 -23.14 7.69 5.50
CA LYS A 250 -23.97 7.40 6.67
C LYS A 250 -24.48 5.96 6.64
N LEU A 251 -24.29 5.25 7.75
CA LEU A 251 -24.75 3.88 7.95
C LEU A 251 -25.62 3.82 9.22
N GLN A 252 -26.89 3.44 9.07
CA GLN A 252 -27.79 3.20 10.19
C GLN A 252 -27.78 1.73 10.60
N ILE A 253 -27.68 1.45 11.89
CA ILE A 253 -27.77 0.09 12.47
C ILE A 253 -28.72 0.08 13.67
N CYS A 254 -29.41 -1.04 13.90
CA CYS A 254 -30.32 -1.23 15.03
C CYS A 254 -29.94 -2.50 15.80
N ILE A 255 -29.84 -2.38 17.12
CA ILE A 255 -29.16 -3.35 17.99
C ILE A 255 -29.98 -3.56 19.25
N ARG A 256 -30.31 -4.82 19.58
CA ARG A 256 -30.93 -5.15 20.87
C ARG A 256 -29.87 -5.77 21.80
N ARG A 257 -29.76 -5.24 23.01
CA ARG A 257 -28.92 -5.79 24.07
C ARG A 257 -29.75 -6.74 24.92
N LEU A 258 -29.12 -7.81 25.42
CA LEU A 258 -29.74 -8.63 26.46
C LEU A 258 -29.67 -7.87 27.80
N ALA A 259 -30.70 -7.96 28.63
CA ALA A 259 -30.77 -7.26 29.90
C ALA A 259 -29.50 -7.51 30.74
N GLY A 260 -28.82 -6.42 31.15
CA GLY A 260 -27.56 -6.48 31.89
C GLY A 260 -26.27 -6.65 31.05
N THR A 261 -26.35 -6.80 29.72
CA THR A 261 -25.17 -6.92 28.85
C THR A 261 -24.72 -5.58 28.27
N LYS A 262 -23.40 -5.35 28.22
CA LYS A 262 -22.80 -4.12 27.67
C LYS A 262 -22.13 -4.30 26.30
N HIS A 263 -21.94 -5.53 25.83
CA HIS A 263 -20.93 -5.87 24.83
C HIS A 263 -21.49 -5.99 23.41
N GLY A 264 -20.66 -5.63 22.43
CA GLY A 264 -20.98 -5.58 21.00
C GLY A 264 -19.99 -4.68 20.24
N PHE A 265 -19.62 -3.56 20.85
CA PHE A 265 -18.61 -2.63 20.36
C PHE A 265 -17.60 -2.33 21.46
N VAL A 266 -16.34 -2.26 21.10
CA VAL A 266 -15.34 -1.54 21.88
C VAL A 266 -15.31 -0.10 21.34
N LEU A 267 -15.46 0.88 22.24
CA LEU A 267 -15.49 2.30 21.90
C LEU A 267 -14.31 3.02 22.56
N ALA A 268 -13.64 3.88 21.80
CA ALA A 268 -12.74 4.91 22.33
C ALA A 268 -13.39 6.27 22.09
N GLY A 269 -14.04 6.82 23.11
CA GLY A 269 -14.93 7.97 22.95
C GLY A 269 -16.11 7.61 22.05
N MET A 270 -16.18 8.22 20.87
CA MET A 270 -17.22 7.97 19.84
C MET A 270 -16.72 7.19 18.62
N THR A 271 -15.47 6.71 18.63
CA THR A 271 -14.92 5.90 17.54
C THR A 271 -15.02 4.42 17.88
N VAL A 272 -15.54 3.62 16.95
CA VAL A 272 -15.48 2.15 17.07
C VAL A 272 -14.02 1.69 16.97
N THR A 273 -13.56 0.90 17.93
CA THR A 273 -12.19 0.34 17.95
C THR A 273 -12.14 -1.18 17.89
N GLY A 274 -13.28 -1.86 18.06
CA GLY A 274 -13.40 -3.32 17.95
C GLY A 274 -14.86 -3.78 17.99
N LEU A 275 -15.09 -5.04 17.59
CA LEU A 275 -16.40 -5.70 17.62
C LEU A 275 -16.27 -6.99 18.45
N GLU A 276 -17.19 -7.22 19.39
CA GLU A 276 -17.21 -8.40 20.25
C GLU A 276 -18.50 -9.21 20.04
N PHE A 277 -18.37 -10.52 19.86
CA PHE A 277 -19.47 -11.41 19.48
C PHE A 277 -20.36 -11.81 20.68
N LEU A 278 -21.04 -10.84 21.29
CA LEU A 278 -21.83 -11.04 22.53
C LEU A 278 -23.22 -10.35 22.56
N GLY A 279 -23.72 -9.82 21.44
CA GLY A 279 -25.03 -9.17 21.35
C GLY A 279 -25.99 -9.79 20.32
N TRP A 280 -27.30 -9.78 20.59
CA TRP A 280 -28.34 -10.32 19.70
C TRP A 280 -28.90 -9.23 18.77
N VAL A 281 -28.32 -9.10 17.57
CA VAL A 281 -28.74 -8.09 16.59
C VAL A 281 -29.96 -8.58 15.79
N GLU A 282 -31.14 -8.01 16.06
CA GLU A 282 -32.39 -8.38 15.36
C GLU A 282 -32.42 -7.93 13.88
N GLN A 283 -31.77 -6.82 13.54
CA GLN A 283 -31.70 -6.32 12.16
C GLN A 283 -30.26 -5.95 11.78
N HIS A 284 -29.44 -6.99 11.59
CA HIS A 284 -28.23 -6.87 10.77
C HIS A 284 -28.65 -6.55 9.32
N ASN A 285 -27.87 -5.73 8.60
CA ASN A 285 -28.12 -5.48 7.18
C ASN A 285 -28.20 -6.82 6.42
N ASN A 286 -29.36 -7.11 5.80
CA ASN A 286 -29.83 -8.46 5.43
C ASN A 286 -28.89 -9.29 4.52
N ASN A 287 -27.86 -8.69 3.95
CA ASN A 287 -26.99 -9.31 2.94
C ASN A 287 -25.60 -9.73 3.44
N ASN A 288 -25.09 -9.27 4.61
CA ASN A 288 -23.86 -9.84 5.18
C ASN A 288 -23.76 -9.71 6.71
N ARG A 289 -23.21 -10.73 7.38
CA ARG A 289 -23.18 -10.86 8.86
C ARG A 289 -21.85 -10.48 9.52
N SER A 290 -20.76 -10.40 8.79
CA SER A 290 -19.38 -10.20 9.30
C SER A 290 -18.90 -8.74 9.29
N GLU A 291 -19.49 -7.86 8.47
CA GLU A 291 -18.75 -6.72 7.91
C GLU A 291 -19.38 -5.33 8.04
N ALA A 292 -20.61 -5.18 8.56
CA ALA A 292 -21.35 -3.90 8.46
C ALA A 292 -20.59 -2.67 9.01
N VAL A 293 -19.96 -2.83 10.18
CA VAL A 293 -19.21 -1.80 10.91
C VAL A 293 -17.71 -2.08 10.83
N PHE A 294 -16.87 -1.05 10.98
CA PHE A 294 -15.41 -1.22 11.04
C PHE A 294 -14.76 -0.31 12.10
N PRO A 295 -13.58 -0.69 12.63
CA PRO A 295 -12.77 0.20 13.45
C PRO A 295 -12.40 1.48 12.69
N GLY A 296 -12.77 2.63 13.26
CA GLY A 296 -12.67 3.95 12.65
C GLY A 296 -14.02 4.63 12.34
N ASP A 297 -15.12 3.87 12.25
CA ASP A 297 -16.47 4.47 12.10
C ASP A 297 -16.78 5.38 13.30
N ARG A 298 -17.24 6.61 13.05
CA ARG A 298 -17.63 7.59 14.08
C ARG A 298 -19.11 7.48 14.39
N ILE A 299 -19.48 7.35 15.66
CA ILE A 299 -20.87 7.53 16.11
C ILE A 299 -21.22 9.02 16.01
N VAL A 300 -22.32 9.33 15.32
CA VAL A 300 -22.84 10.71 15.21
C VAL A 300 -24.31 10.85 15.63
N GLU A 301 -25.01 9.73 15.82
CA GLU A 301 -26.33 9.71 16.44
C GLU A 301 -26.55 8.40 17.20
N VAL A 302 -27.19 8.46 18.37
CA VAL A 302 -27.70 7.29 19.10
C VAL A 302 -29.11 7.59 19.59
N ASN A 303 -30.10 6.80 19.17
CA ASN A 303 -31.52 6.97 19.54
C ASN A 303 -32.06 8.41 19.31
N GLY A 304 -31.62 9.09 18.24
CA GLY A 304 -31.97 10.48 17.94
C GLY A 304 -31.18 11.54 18.72
N LYS A 305 -30.24 11.14 19.59
CA LYS A 305 -29.32 12.04 20.30
C LYS A 305 -28.04 12.25 19.50
N THR A 306 -27.55 13.48 19.47
CA THR A 306 -26.33 13.89 18.74
C THR A 306 -25.31 14.61 19.62
N ASP A 307 -25.66 14.96 20.86
CA ASP A 307 -24.73 15.42 21.88
C ASP A 307 -23.90 14.26 22.44
N SER A 308 -22.64 14.50 22.79
CA SER A 308 -21.73 13.44 23.22
C SER A 308 -22.02 12.85 24.60
N GLU A 309 -22.54 13.63 25.54
CA GLU A 309 -22.91 13.12 26.87
C GLU A 309 -24.25 12.37 26.79
N GLU A 310 -25.21 12.89 26.04
CA GLU A 310 -26.49 12.20 25.79
C GLU A 310 -26.29 10.88 25.02
N MET A 311 -25.41 10.84 24.00
CA MET A 311 -25.10 9.60 23.28
C MET A 311 -24.40 8.57 24.19
N LEU A 312 -23.47 8.99 25.07
CA LEU A 312 -22.85 8.07 26.04
C LEU A 312 -23.88 7.55 27.06
N TYR A 313 -24.85 8.36 27.46
CA TYR A 313 -25.94 7.93 28.32
C TYR A 313 -26.82 6.88 27.63
N GLU A 314 -27.28 7.13 26.40
CA GLU A 314 -28.07 6.17 25.62
C GLU A 314 -27.30 4.86 25.37
N LEU A 315 -26.02 4.93 24.97
CA LEU A 315 -25.13 3.75 24.84
C LEU A 315 -24.95 2.99 26.17
N THR A 316 -25.12 3.66 27.30
CA THR A 316 -25.08 3.04 28.63
C THR A 316 -26.42 2.37 28.96
N VAL A 317 -27.56 3.05 28.82
CA VAL A 317 -28.86 2.58 29.35
C VAL A 317 -29.81 1.91 28.35
N GLY A 318 -29.73 2.23 27.06
CA GLY A 318 -30.71 1.80 26.06
C GLY A 318 -30.67 0.30 25.76
N GLU A 319 -31.76 -0.44 25.97
CA GLU A 319 -31.85 -1.86 25.58
C GLU A 319 -31.96 -2.05 24.06
N VAL A 320 -32.48 -1.05 23.34
CA VAL A 320 -32.41 -0.92 21.89
C VAL A 320 -31.59 0.32 21.55
N LEU A 321 -30.61 0.15 20.66
CA LEU A 321 -29.73 1.21 20.19
C LEU A 321 -29.89 1.34 18.67
N ASN A 322 -30.46 2.45 18.24
CA ASN A 322 -30.48 2.89 16.85
C ASN A 322 -29.30 3.83 16.67
N ILE A 323 -28.25 3.41 15.97
CA ILE A 323 -27.00 4.15 15.85
C ILE A 323 -26.84 4.63 14.40
N MET A 324 -26.57 5.92 14.23
CA MET A 324 -26.05 6.45 12.96
C MET A 324 -24.53 6.54 13.06
N LEU A 325 -23.87 5.74 12.23
CA LEU A 325 -22.44 5.82 12.00
C LEU A 325 -22.16 6.74 10.82
N LEU A 326 -21.19 7.62 11.01
CA LEU A 326 -20.54 8.39 9.96
C LEU A 326 -19.21 7.70 9.67
N ARG A 327 -19.12 7.07 8.50
CA ARG A 327 -17.85 6.57 7.96
C ARG A 327 -17.28 7.65 7.07
N ASP A 328 -16.14 8.19 7.49
CA ASP A 328 -15.43 9.30 6.84
C ASP A 328 -15.32 9.07 5.33
N GLY A 329 -15.63 10.13 4.58
CA GLY A 329 -15.54 10.15 3.13
C GLY A 329 -14.11 9.85 2.72
N VAL A 330 -13.97 9.05 1.65
CA VAL A 330 -12.74 8.34 1.26
C VAL A 330 -11.47 9.13 1.63
N CYS A 331 -10.76 8.69 2.68
CA CYS A 331 -9.63 9.41 3.27
C CYS A 331 -8.37 9.48 2.38
N MET A 332 -8.54 9.29 1.08
CA MET A 332 -7.55 9.49 0.03
C MET A 332 -7.18 10.97 -0.01
N LYS A 333 -6.07 11.30 0.62
CA LYS A 333 -5.48 12.64 0.64
C LYS A 333 -5.03 13.03 -0.76
N THR A 334 -4.41 12.11 -1.51
CA THR A 334 -3.81 12.39 -2.82
C THR A 334 -4.27 11.38 -3.87
N LEU A 335 -4.73 11.87 -5.03
CA LEU A 335 -5.07 11.05 -6.19
C LEU A 335 -4.42 11.63 -7.45
N ASP A 336 -3.60 10.83 -8.14
CA ASP A 336 -2.94 11.22 -9.38
C ASP A 336 -3.45 10.35 -10.55
N LEU A 337 -4.09 11.00 -11.52
CA LEU A 337 -4.65 10.41 -12.74
C LEU A 337 -4.05 11.03 -14.01
N CYS A 338 -2.86 11.63 -13.93
CA CYS A 338 -2.24 12.32 -15.07
C CYS A 338 -1.97 11.38 -16.27
N TYR A 339 -1.88 11.95 -17.48
CA TYR A 339 -1.51 11.26 -18.72
C TYR A 339 -2.39 10.06 -19.12
N ASN A 340 -3.66 10.06 -18.69
CA ASN A 340 -4.59 8.95 -18.91
C ASN A 340 -5.41 8.98 -20.21
N LEU A 341 -5.01 9.79 -21.20
CA LEU A 341 -5.67 9.91 -22.51
C LEU A 341 -7.16 10.29 -22.38
N LEU A 342 -7.43 11.38 -21.66
CA LEU A 342 -8.78 11.85 -21.37
C LEU A 342 -9.45 12.47 -22.62
N GLY A 343 -8.66 13.20 -23.41
CA GLY A 343 -9.15 14.03 -24.52
C GLY A 343 -9.99 15.22 -24.05
N THR A 344 -10.41 16.07 -24.99
CA THR A 344 -11.12 17.33 -24.69
C THR A 344 -12.43 17.12 -23.93
N LYS A 345 -13.38 16.42 -24.54
CA LYS A 345 -14.70 16.12 -23.94
C LYS A 345 -14.58 15.39 -22.60
N GLY A 346 -13.62 14.46 -22.50
CA GLY A 346 -13.36 13.74 -21.26
C GLY A 346 -12.83 14.65 -20.15
N SER A 347 -11.91 15.55 -20.48
CA SER A 347 -11.40 16.54 -19.52
C SER A 347 -12.51 17.50 -19.06
N GLU A 348 -13.40 17.92 -19.97
CA GLU A 348 -14.57 18.77 -19.65
C GLU A 348 -15.59 18.04 -18.75
N GLU A 349 -15.85 16.76 -18.99
CA GLU A 349 -16.68 15.90 -18.13
C GLU A 349 -16.11 15.79 -16.71
N LEU A 350 -14.80 15.55 -16.57
CA LEU A 350 -14.17 15.45 -15.26
C LEU A 350 -14.10 16.82 -14.54
N MET A 351 -13.82 17.91 -15.26
CA MET A 351 -13.84 19.28 -14.69
C MET A 351 -15.20 19.64 -14.09
N ALA A 352 -16.29 19.22 -14.71
CA ALA A 352 -17.64 19.42 -14.17
C ALA A 352 -17.88 18.64 -12.86
N ILE A 353 -17.29 17.44 -12.73
CA ILE A 353 -17.41 16.61 -11.53
C ILE A 353 -16.63 17.19 -10.34
N VAL A 354 -15.42 17.73 -10.57
CA VAL A 354 -14.62 18.38 -9.50
C VAL A 354 -14.95 19.87 -9.33
N GLY A 355 -16.02 20.37 -9.98
CA GLY A 355 -16.59 21.71 -9.77
C GLY A 355 -15.74 22.91 -10.20
N CYS A 356 -14.63 22.71 -10.91
CA CYS A 356 -13.72 23.80 -11.29
C CYS A 356 -14.06 24.44 -12.65
N LYS A 357 -13.86 25.77 -12.72
CA LYS A 357 -14.02 26.56 -13.95
C LYS A 357 -12.69 26.65 -14.70
N ARG A 358 -12.73 26.68 -16.05
CA ARG A 358 -11.56 26.94 -16.90
C ARG A 358 -10.85 28.23 -16.47
N GLN A 359 -9.52 28.17 -16.30
CA GLN A 359 -8.65 29.34 -16.26
C GLN A 359 -7.62 29.29 -17.40
N GLY A 360 -7.68 30.28 -18.29
CA GLY A 360 -6.67 30.50 -19.33
C GLY A 360 -6.55 29.41 -20.41
N SER A 361 -5.46 29.50 -21.17
CA SER A 361 -5.06 28.55 -22.22
C SER A 361 -3.71 27.93 -21.85
N MET A 362 -3.72 26.72 -21.29
CA MET A 362 -2.54 25.95 -20.91
C MET A 362 -2.69 24.48 -21.29
N LEU A 363 -1.57 23.75 -21.36
CA LEU A 363 -1.42 22.48 -22.09
C LEU A 363 -1.32 21.25 -21.16
N GLY A 364 -1.96 20.14 -21.54
CA GLY A 364 -1.61 18.78 -21.09
C GLY A 364 -2.77 17.95 -20.50
N ASN A 365 -2.60 16.62 -20.42
CA ASN A 365 -3.50 15.73 -19.67
C ASN A 365 -3.01 15.59 -18.22
N GLN A 366 -3.47 16.42 -17.31
CA GLN A 366 -3.12 16.29 -15.88
C GLN A 366 -4.39 16.35 -15.04
N VAL A 367 -4.50 15.47 -14.04
CA VAL A 367 -5.57 15.45 -13.04
C VAL A 367 -4.93 14.98 -11.73
N ARG A 368 -4.57 15.91 -10.87
CA ARG A 368 -3.97 15.64 -9.56
C ARG A 368 -4.73 16.37 -8.46
N LEU A 369 -5.23 15.61 -7.50
CA LEU A 369 -5.93 16.09 -6.32
C LEU A 369 -5.07 15.88 -5.08
N ASP A 370 -5.05 16.85 -4.16
CA ASP A 370 -4.35 16.74 -2.88
C ASP A 370 -5.08 17.54 -1.78
N GLY A 371 -5.36 16.93 -0.64
CA GLY A 371 -6.05 17.55 0.50
C GLY A 371 -7.43 18.14 0.13
N GLY A 372 -8.17 17.48 -0.75
CA GLY A 372 -9.46 17.98 -1.28
C GLY A 372 -9.34 19.16 -2.26
N ARG A 373 -8.13 19.56 -2.64
CA ARG A 373 -7.88 20.63 -3.62
C ARG A 373 -7.44 20.04 -4.94
N ILE A 374 -7.86 20.65 -6.05
CA ILE A 374 -7.26 20.39 -7.35
C ILE A 374 -5.90 21.10 -7.38
N LEU A 375 -4.82 20.35 -7.57
CA LEU A 375 -3.50 20.94 -7.81
C LEU A 375 -3.33 21.29 -9.29
N LEU A 376 -3.67 20.34 -10.17
CA LEU A 376 -3.54 20.48 -11.63
C LEU A 376 -4.70 19.77 -12.31
N MET A 377 -5.50 20.51 -13.09
CA MET A 377 -6.41 19.96 -14.10
C MET A 377 -6.24 20.70 -15.43
N ASN A 378 -5.29 20.21 -16.23
CA ASN A 378 -5.14 20.64 -17.62
C ASN A 378 -5.92 19.68 -18.53
N ALA A 379 -6.39 20.23 -19.65
CA ALA A 379 -7.01 19.48 -20.74
C ALA A 379 -6.11 19.49 -21.98
N TYR A 380 -6.42 18.59 -22.93
CA TYR A 380 -5.70 18.23 -24.16
C TYR A 380 -4.73 17.05 -24.02
#